data_AF-H5UZ79-F1
#
_entry.id   AF-H5UZ79-F1
#
_cell.length_a   1.000
_cell.length_b   1.000
_cell.length_c   1.000
_cell.angle_alpha   90.00
_cell.angle_beta   90.00
_cell.angle_gamma   90.00
#
_symmetry.space_group_name_H-M   'P 1'
#
loop_
_entity.id
_entity.type
_entity.pdbx_description
1 polymer ?
#
loop_
_entity_poly.entity_id
_entity_poly.type
_entity_poly.pdbx_seq_one_letter_code
_entity_poly.pdbx_strand_id
1 'polypeptide(L)'
;MLDFIPLYDMDLLADGKMEYDSYTPPLWKLSLFRRYLLFVFKYQQDNNQDAWCGTVIKTDAQQGTEQATGASQRAIKFSRRLQKIANKPCQVFCIDITPSDDQELTKEQCLNSLHRLCISVIRRTAH
;
A
#
# COMPACT_ATOMS: atom_id res chain seq x y z
N MET A 1 18.21 -5.23 8.16
CA MET A 1 18.35 -4.19 7.12
C MET A 1 16.99 -3.52 6.96
N LEU A 2 16.93 -2.19 6.83
CA LEU A 2 15.67 -1.51 6.46
C LEU A 2 15.43 -1.80 4.99
N ASP A 3 14.34 -2.47 4.66
CA ASP A 3 14.01 -2.89 3.29
C ASP A 3 12.83 -2.14 2.68
N PHE A 4 12.16 -1.29 3.47
CA PHE A 4 11.19 -0.32 2.96
C PHE A 4 11.00 0.88 3.90
N ILE A 5 10.31 1.90 3.40
CA ILE A 5 9.87 3.09 4.13
C ILE A 5 8.37 3.26 3.93
N PRO A 6 7.54 3.16 4.98
CA PRO A 6 6.11 3.41 4.86
C PRO A 6 5.85 4.91 4.67
N LEU A 7 4.91 5.24 3.79
CA LEU A 7 4.53 6.62 3.47
C LEU A 7 3.07 6.90 3.80
N TYR A 8 2.16 6.04 3.34
CA TYR A 8 0.74 6.21 3.53
C TYR A 8 0.06 4.86 3.72
N ASP A 9 -0.93 4.79 4.61
CA ASP A 9 -1.83 3.64 4.72
C ASP A 9 -3.26 4.14 4.55
N MET A 10 -4.15 3.31 4.00
CA MET A 10 -5.55 3.69 3.80
C MET A 10 -6.55 2.59 4.07
N ASP A 11 -7.77 3.02 4.39
CA ASP A 11 -9.00 2.23 4.32
C ASP A 11 -9.93 2.82 3.26
N LEU A 12 -10.57 1.94 2.47
CA LEU A 12 -11.62 2.35 1.56
C LEU A 12 -12.95 2.24 2.29
N LEU A 13 -13.64 3.36 2.39
CA LEU A 13 -14.98 3.42 2.97
C LEU A 13 -16.03 2.93 1.98
N ALA A 14 -17.21 2.60 2.49
CA ALA A 14 -18.34 2.13 1.68
C ALA A 14 -18.82 3.15 0.64
N ASP A 15 -18.62 4.45 0.89
CA ASP A 15 -18.93 5.54 -0.05
C ASP A 15 -17.83 5.76 -1.11
N GLY A 16 -16.79 4.93 -1.11
CA GLY A 16 -15.65 5.01 -2.04
C GLY A 16 -14.59 6.03 -1.66
N LYS A 17 -14.73 6.77 -0.55
CA LYS A 17 -13.68 7.65 -0.03
C LYS A 17 -12.56 6.85 0.60
N MET A 18 -11.38 7.45 0.65
CA MET A 18 -10.25 6.92 1.41
C MET A 18 -10.06 7.70 2.70
N GLU A 19 -9.99 6.98 3.80
CA GLU A 19 -9.30 7.47 4.98
C GLU A 19 -7.86 7.02 4.91
N TYR A 20 -6.93 7.90 5.28
CA TYR A 20 -5.53 7.57 5.23
C TYR A 20 -4.76 8.15 6.42
N ASP A 21 -3.70 7.44 6.79
CA ASP A 21 -2.66 7.94 7.68
C ASP A 21 -1.42 8.24 6.85
N SER A 22 -0.62 9.22 7.29
CA SER A 22 0.64 9.57 6.66
C SER A 22 1.79 9.45 7.63
N TYR A 23 2.89 8.87 7.17
CA TYR A 23 4.17 8.91 7.83
C TYR A 23 4.99 10.06 7.24
N THR A 24 5.79 10.74 8.07
CA THR A 24 6.66 11.82 7.62
C THR A 24 8.12 11.45 7.90
N PRO A 25 8.72 10.53 7.13
CA PRO A 25 10.13 10.23 7.24
C PRO A 25 10.99 11.46 6.95
N PRO A 26 12.18 11.59 7.56
CA PRO A 26 13.12 12.63 7.18
C PRO A 26 13.58 12.44 5.73
N LEU A 27 13.85 13.55 5.02
CA LEU A 27 14.16 13.55 3.58
C LEU A 27 15.30 12.61 3.20
N TRP A 28 16.38 12.58 4.00
CA TRP A 28 17.51 11.69 3.75
C TRP A 28 17.12 10.21 3.70
N LYS A 29 16.07 9.81 4.43
CA LYS A 29 15.57 8.45 4.43
C LYS A 29 14.83 8.15 3.14
N LEU A 30 14.04 9.11 2.63
CA LEU A 30 13.33 8.96 1.36
C LEU A 30 14.29 8.72 0.19
N SER A 31 15.48 9.32 0.23
CA SER A 31 16.53 9.14 -0.79
C SER A 31 17.17 7.74 -0.81
N LEU A 32 16.89 6.86 0.17
CA LEU A 32 17.45 5.50 0.21
C LEU A 32 16.89 4.59 -0.89
N PHE A 33 15.68 4.86 -1.37
CA PHE A 33 14.99 4.03 -2.35
C PHE A 33 14.38 4.92 -3.42
N ARG A 34 14.35 4.48 -4.68
CA ARG A 34 13.76 5.27 -5.78
C ARG A 34 12.34 4.83 -6.13
N ARG A 35 12.02 3.55 -5.90
CA ARG A 35 10.77 2.93 -6.31
C ARG A 35 9.74 2.96 -5.19
N TYR A 36 8.48 3.05 -5.59
CA TYR A 36 7.31 2.96 -4.73
C TYR A 36 6.59 1.66 -5.05
N LEU A 37 6.21 0.91 -4.01
CA LEU A 37 5.24 -0.18 -4.12
C LEU A 37 3.93 0.26 -3.48
N LEU A 38 2.85 0.05 -4.22
CA LEU A 38 1.49 0.33 -3.79
C LEU A 38 0.78 -1.00 -3.64
N PHE A 39 0.39 -1.33 -2.43
CA PHE A 39 -0.33 -2.56 -2.11
C PHE A 39 -1.78 -2.26 -1.79
N VAL A 40 -2.69 -3.08 -2.33
CA VAL A 40 -4.10 -3.14 -1.94
C VAL A 40 -4.38 -4.55 -1.42
N PHE A 41 -5.05 -4.62 -0.28
CA PHE A 41 -5.42 -5.85 0.40
C PHE A 41 -6.94 -5.99 0.40
N LYS A 42 -7.43 -7.11 -0.14
CA LYS A 42 -8.81 -7.56 0.05
C LYS A 42 -8.86 -8.49 1.25
N TYR A 43 -9.74 -8.22 2.21
CA TYR A 43 -9.94 -9.08 3.37
C TYR A 43 -11.43 -9.16 3.72
N GLN A 44 -11.81 -10.17 4.50
CA GLN A 44 -13.14 -10.26 5.07
C GLN A 44 -13.18 -9.63 6.46
N GLN A 45 -14.19 -8.78 6.66
CA GLN A 45 -14.58 -8.31 7.98
C GLN A 45 -15.23 -9.44 8.78
N ASP A 46 -15.45 -9.23 10.07
CA ASP A 46 -15.99 -10.25 10.97
C ASP A 46 -17.44 -10.65 10.63
N ASN A 47 -18.13 -9.81 9.84
CA ASN A 47 -19.45 -10.07 9.27
C ASN A 47 -19.41 -10.74 7.87
N ASN A 48 -18.24 -11.25 7.45
CA ASN A 48 -17.97 -11.82 6.14
C ASN A 48 -18.14 -10.88 4.94
N GLN A 49 -18.23 -9.56 5.16
CA GLN A 49 -18.23 -8.59 4.06
C GLN A 49 -16.80 -8.32 3.59
N ASP A 50 -16.64 -8.20 2.27
CA ASP A 50 -15.38 -7.80 1.66
C ASP A 50 -15.04 -6.35 2.02
N ALA A 51 -13.81 -6.12 2.45
CA ALA A 51 -13.26 -4.81 2.73
C ALA A 51 -11.86 -4.65 2.12
N TRP A 52 -11.48 -3.39 1.95
CA TRP A 52 -10.29 -3.00 1.20
C TRP A 52 -9.46 -2.00 1.99
N CYS A 53 -8.17 -2.27 2.09
CA CYS A 53 -7.19 -1.36 2.68
C CYS A 53 -5.90 -1.41 1.85
N GLY A 54 -4.96 -0.50 2.11
CA GLY A 54 -3.75 -0.44 1.30
C GLY A 54 -2.62 0.35 1.94
N THR A 55 -1.44 0.25 1.36
CA THR A 55 -0.25 0.98 1.77
C THR A 55 0.60 1.42 0.59
N VAL A 56 1.29 2.55 0.76
CA VAL A 56 2.35 3.03 -0.12
C VAL A 56 3.66 2.96 0.65
N ILE A 57 4.63 2.25 0.09
CA ILE A 57 5.99 2.16 0.65
C ILE A 57 7.03 2.55 -0.41
N LYS A 58 8.17 3.08 0.02
CA LYS A 58 9.39 3.12 -0.81
C LYS A 58 10.25 1.90 -0.54
N THR A 59 10.80 1.29 -1.58
CA THR A 59 11.68 0.10 -1.49
C THR A 59 12.37 -0.12 -2.83
N ASP A 60 13.48 -0.86 -2.86
CA ASP A 60 14.07 -1.34 -4.11
C ASP A 60 13.41 -2.62 -4.64
N ALA A 61 12.54 -3.26 -3.83
CA ALA A 61 11.82 -4.45 -4.24
C ALA A 61 10.89 -4.17 -5.43
N GLN A 62 10.81 -5.12 -6.36
CA GLN A 62 9.92 -5.06 -7.50
C GLN A 62 8.64 -5.86 -7.26
N GLN A 63 7.56 -5.49 -7.93
CA GLN A 63 6.32 -6.27 -7.89
C GLN A 63 6.59 -7.74 -8.24
N GLY A 64 5.98 -8.65 -7.48
CA GLY A 64 6.08 -10.10 -7.72
C GLY A 64 7.31 -10.78 -7.13
N THR A 65 8.21 -10.03 -6.49
CA THR A 65 9.39 -10.59 -5.81
C THR A 65 9.08 -11.03 -4.37
N GLU A 66 9.87 -11.96 -3.83
CA GLU A 66 9.79 -12.36 -2.42
C GLU A 66 10.07 -11.19 -1.48
N GLN A 67 10.96 -10.28 -1.87
CA GLN A 67 11.25 -9.05 -1.13
C GLN A 67 10.00 -8.18 -1.00
N ALA A 68 9.22 -8.02 -2.08
CA ALA A 68 7.97 -7.26 -2.05
C ALA A 68 6.91 -7.94 -1.17
N THR A 69 6.80 -9.27 -1.23
CA THR A 69 5.91 -10.03 -0.33
C THR A 69 6.31 -9.88 1.13
N GLY A 70 7.60 -9.96 1.44
CA GLY A 70 8.10 -9.73 2.79
C GLY A 70 7.85 -8.30 3.28
N ALA A 71 8.07 -7.31 2.41
CA ALA A 71 7.88 -5.90 2.72
C ALA A 71 6.41 -5.59 3.03
N SER A 72 5.47 -6.14 2.26
CA SER A 72 4.03 -5.94 2.50
C SER A 72 3.59 -6.54 3.86
N GLN A 73 4.05 -7.74 4.21
CA GLN A 73 3.76 -8.36 5.50
C GLN A 73 4.31 -7.54 6.68
N ARG A 74 5.53 -6.99 6.54
CA ARG A 74 6.12 -6.12 7.57
C ARG A 74 5.40 -4.77 7.65
N ALA A 75 4.97 -4.20 6.52
CA ALA A 75 4.18 -2.97 6.48
C ALA A 75 2.83 -3.14 7.20
N ILE A 76 2.14 -4.27 6.99
CA ILE A 76 0.90 -4.60 7.71
C ILE A 76 1.12 -4.62 9.22
N LYS A 77 2.21 -5.26 9.69
CA LYS A 77 2.53 -5.35 11.12
C LYS A 77 2.91 -4.00 11.72
N PHE A 78 3.59 -3.16 10.95
CA PHE A 78 4.01 -1.82 11.37
C PHE A 78 2.84 -0.84 11.49
N SER A 79 1.90 -0.91 10.55
CA SER A 79 0.78 0.03 10.46
C SER A 79 -0.30 -0.24 11.50
N ARG A 80 -0.62 0.76 12.34
CA ARG A 80 -1.78 0.68 13.24
C ARG A 80 -3.08 0.46 12.48
N ARG A 81 -3.23 1.07 11.30
CA ARG A 81 -4.42 0.94 10.46
C ARG A 81 -4.56 -0.45 9.86
N LEU A 82 -3.46 -1.06 9.42
CA LEU A 82 -3.48 -2.36 8.74
C LEU A 82 -3.35 -3.55 9.70
N GLN A 83 -2.99 -3.34 10.96
CA GLN A 83 -2.87 -4.42 11.96
C GLN A 83 -4.13 -5.31 12.07
N LYS A 84 -5.32 -4.76 11.77
CA LYS A 84 -6.58 -5.52 11.71
C LYS A 84 -6.58 -6.68 10.71
N ILE A 85 -5.67 -6.68 9.73
CA ILE A 85 -5.49 -7.76 8.75
C ILE A 85 -4.25 -8.62 9.00
N ALA A 86 -3.43 -8.34 10.02
CA ALA A 86 -2.14 -9.01 10.23
C ALA A 86 -2.22 -10.54 10.39
N ASN A 87 -3.35 -11.04 10.92
CA ASN A 87 -3.61 -12.46 11.13
C ASN A 87 -4.83 -12.95 10.33
N LYS A 88 -5.27 -12.20 9.32
CA LYS A 88 -6.41 -12.56 8.48
C LYS A 88 -5.93 -13.01 7.10
N PRO A 89 -6.59 -14.00 6.47
CA PRO A 89 -6.39 -14.25 5.05
C PRO A 89 -6.73 -12.99 4.25
N CYS A 90 -5.80 -12.58 3.39
CA CYS A 90 -6.03 -11.45 2.48
C CYS A 90 -5.49 -11.74 1.09
N GLN A 91 -6.19 -11.27 0.06
CA GLN A 91 -5.64 -11.22 -1.30
C GLN A 91 -4.83 -9.93 -1.45
N VAL A 92 -3.64 -10.05 -2.04
CA VAL A 92 -2.70 -8.94 -2.19
C VAL A 92 -2.60 -8.54 -3.66
N PHE A 93 -2.80 -7.26 -3.92
CA PHE A 93 -2.63 -6.65 -5.24
C PHE A 93 -1.53 -5.61 -5.12
N CYS A 94 -0.64 -5.55 -6.10
CA CYS A 94 0.52 -4.68 -6.06
C CYS A 94 0.72 -4.04 -7.44
N ILE A 95 1.18 -2.79 -7.44
CA ILE A 95 1.86 -2.17 -8.58
C ILE A 95 3.14 -1.52 -8.08
N ASP A 96 4.12 -1.39 -8.96
CA ASP A 96 5.31 -0.58 -8.70
C ASP A 96 5.35 0.67 -9.58
N ILE A 97 5.83 1.77 -8.99
CA ILE A 97 6.02 3.05 -9.68
C ILE A 97 7.46 3.49 -9.47
N THR A 98 8.19 3.73 -10.57
CA THR A 98 9.50 4.38 -10.54
C THR A 98 9.38 5.73 -11.22
N PRO A 99 9.54 6.85 -10.51
CA PRO A 99 9.57 8.17 -11.12
C PRO A 99 10.64 8.24 -12.22
N SER A 100 10.31 8.87 -13.35
CA SER A 100 11.23 9.04 -14.47
C SER A 100 12.40 9.95 -14.11
N ASP A 101 12.11 11.00 -13.34
CA ASP A 101 13.08 11.97 -12.86
C ASP A 101 13.43 11.65 -11.40
N ASP A 102 14.56 12.14 -10.87
CA ASP A 102 14.96 11.96 -9.45
C ASP A 102 14.03 12.67 -8.44
N GLN A 103 12.80 12.99 -8.85
CA GLN A 103 11.79 13.61 -8.02
C GLN A 103 10.94 12.58 -7.28
N GLU A 104 10.70 12.85 -6.00
CA GLU A 104 9.78 12.10 -5.17
C GLU A 104 8.33 12.24 -5.68
N LEU A 105 7.56 11.17 -5.62
CA LEU A 105 6.11 11.26 -5.82
C LEU A 105 5.50 12.15 -4.75
N THR A 106 4.62 13.06 -5.17
CA THR A 106 3.84 13.86 -4.24
C THR A 106 2.84 12.96 -3.48
N LYS A 107 2.38 13.45 -2.34
CA LYS A 107 1.30 12.82 -1.58
C LYS A 107 0.08 12.53 -2.45
N GLU A 108 -0.33 13.51 -3.27
CA GLU A 108 -1.47 13.39 -4.15
C GLU A 108 -1.26 12.30 -5.21
N GLN A 109 -0.07 12.24 -5.84
CA GLN A 109 0.27 11.19 -6.79
C GLN A 109 0.21 9.80 -6.15
N CYS A 110 0.74 9.65 -4.94
CA CYS A 110 0.69 8.39 -4.19
C CYS A 110 -0.75 7.96 -3.90
N LEU A 111 -1.53 8.83 -3.25
CA LEU A 111 -2.90 8.51 -2.82
C LEU A 111 -3.84 8.28 -4.01
N ASN A 112 -3.75 9.11 -5.06
CA ASN A 112 -4.56 8.93 -6.27
C ASN A 112 -4.22 7.63 -7.00
N SER A 113 -2.94 7.26 -7.07
CA SER A 113 -2.52 5.99 -7.68
C SER A 113 -3.02 4.80 -6.88
N LEU A 114 -2.96 4.87 -5.54
CA LEU A 114 -3.45 3.81 -4.66
C LEU A 114 -4.97 3.66 -4.77
N HIS A 115 -5.71 4.77 -4.80
CA HIS A 115 -7.16 4.75 -5.03
C HIS A 115 -7.52 4.09 -6.36
N ARG A 116 -6.85 4.50 -7.44
CA ARG A 116 -7.07 3.93 -8.78
C ARG A 116 -6.81 2.44 -8.81
N LEU A 117 -5.73 1.98 -8.16
CA LEU A 117 -5.46 0.55 -8.01
C LEU A 117 -6.62 -0.14 -7.28
N CYS A 118 -7.07 0.40 -6.15
CA CYS A 118 -8.15 -0.17 -5.36
C CYS A 118 -9.44 -0.29 -6.19
N ILE A 119 -9.88 0.78 -6.87
CA ILE A 119 -11.08 0.76 -7.72
C ILE A 119 -10.92 -0.20 -8.89
N SER A 120 -9.73 -0.25 -9.52
CA SER A 120 -9.45 -1.21 -10.60
C SER A 120 -9.59 -2.65 -10.12
N VAL A 121 -9.06 -2.97 -8.94
CA VAL A 121 -9.10 -4.32 -8.39
C VAL A 121 -10.53 -4.71 -8.01
N ILE A 122 -11.28 -3.81 -7.35
CA ILE A 122 -12.70 -4.03 -6.99
C ILE A 122 -13.49 -4.44 -8.23
N ARG A 123 -13.34 -3.69 -9.34
CA ARG A 123 -14.00 -3.98 -10.62
C ARG A 123 -13.61 -5.35 -11.19
N ARG A 124 -12.35 -5.77 -11.03
CA ARG A 124 -11.89 -7.09 -11.50
C ARG A 124 -12.41 -8.25 -10.67
N THR A 125 -12.65 -8.05 -9.37
CA THR A 125 -13.13 -9.09 -8.46
C THR A 125 -14.64 -9.19 -8.35
N ALA A 126 -15.38 -8.28 -8.99
CA ALA A 126 -16.85 -8.29 -9.03
C ALA A 126 -17.43 -9.18 -10.15
N HIS A 127 -16.56 -9.80 -10.96
CA HIS A 127 -16.87 -10.75 -12.03
C HIS A 127 -16.33 -12.13 -11.66
#